data_AF-A0A226EBI7-F1
#
_entry.id   AF-A0A226EBI7-F1
#
_cell.length_a   1.000
_cell.length_b   1.000
_cell.length_c   1.000
_cell.angle_alpha   90.00
_cell.angle_beta   90.00
_cell.angle_gamma   90.00
#
_symmetry.space_group_name_H-M   'P 1'
#
loop_
_entity.id
_entity.type
_entity.pdbx_description
1 polymer ?
#
loop_
_entity_poly.entity_id
_entity_poly.type
_entity_poly.pdbx_seq_one_letter_code
_entity_poly.pdbx_strand_id
1 'polypeptide(L)'
;MLNKRTLTLIRIYMKIFSQLGSNPYTWSDEKECVIECTSSCRKISFAVAVAHTALYVYFLLWRLAQVLHSPRPSFPDVIWIYIWITKSYWALVTYYNGYQRKSEVVLFFSGLKRISTILQKENQIARMRNWICKLTLVDLNFLGIMSVVFFYNTAVTIMFLVVPTRVQYVYSLFSQQANRISLHFLLCLTFELYSNAAQSFMMATDGLTMFPALHISAFWLQFIRFIHIFLLKIEEKRGNFGPDFEYRRCSGKSCRIVFSLTEFFKLNKRISSAYQIPKHKIPTLEKIQTFQRLHLLMLYYNYAFTWLLIPIVFFWIPGTVIIACGFASIRFYGFLSFFEYIPFPVLVYNCCVILAVTMHPATIVYEESTKLHHVLVHDQNVSRRMRKLRRKELGALRPFGVQVGLVWAVKKMAILFSYDFVFNQIFTLLITYPDDMVNP
;
A
#
# COMPACT_ATOMS: atom_id res chain seq x y z
N MET A 1 9.88 -15.28 -3.07
CA MET A 1 8.52 -14.67 -3.10
C MET A 1 8.52 -13.42 -3.94
N LEU A 2 9.53 -12.55 -3.77
CA LEU A 2 10.00 -11.69 -4.85
C LEU A 2 10.59 -12.61 -5.93
N ASN A 3 9.78 -13.00 -6.90
CA ASN A 3 10.26 -13.83 -7.99
C ASN A 3 11.10 -12.96 -8.95
N LYS A 4 11.86 -13.59 -9.84
CA LYS A 4 12.68 -12.88 -10.84
C LYS A 4 11.84 -11.90 -11.67
N ARG A 5 10.58 -12.23 -11.99
CA ARG A 5 9.67 -11.33 -12.70
C ARG A 5 9.33 -10.08 -11.90
N THR A 6 8.94 -10.21 -10.63
CA THR A 6 8.64 -9.08 -9.74
C THR A 6 9.85 -8.15 -9.63
N LEU A 7 11.05 -8.72 -9.45
CA LEU A 7 12.29 -7.94 -9.42
C LEU A 7 12.59 -7.26 -10.76
N THR A 8 12.34 -7.93 -11.89
CA THR A 8 12.44 -7.31 -13.22
C THR A 8 11.46 -6.16 -13.41
N LEU A 9 10.22 -6.28 -12.94
CA LEU A 9 9.24 -5.20 -13.00
C LEU A 9 9.69 -4.00 -12.15
N ILE A 10 10.15 -4.24 -10.92
CA ILE A 10 10.70 -3.19 -10.05
C ILE A 10 11.94 -2.56 -10.70
N ARG A 11 12.80 -3.35 -11.34
CA ARG A 11 13.98 -2.87 -12.08
C ARG A 11 13.59 -1.94 -13.23
N ILE A 12 12.67 -2.36 -14.08
CA ILE A 12 12.20 -1.55 -15.22
C ILE A 12 11.61 -0.24 -14.69
N TYR A 13 10.74 -0.34 -13.69
CA TYR A 13 10.15 0.79 -13.00
C TYR A 13 11.22 1.78 -12.49
N MET A 14 12.14 1.31 -11.65
CA MET A 14 13.21 2.15 -11.08
C MET A 14 14.13 2.74 -12.14
N LYS A 15 14.40 2.02 -13.24
CA LYS A 15 15.19 2.55 -14.36
C LYS A 15 14.45 3.67 -15.08
N ILE A 16 13.15 3.54 -15.35
CA ILE A 16 12.35 4.61 -15.95
C ILE A 16 12.38 5.86 -15.07
N PHE A 17 12.17 5.75 -13.75
CA PHE A 17 12.18 6.95 -12.88
C PHE A 17 13.55 7.52 -12.62
N SER A 18 14.58 6.68 -12.74
CA SER A 18 15.92 7.19 -12.69
C SER A 18 16.26 8.18 -13.79
N GLN A 19 15.63 8.05 -14.96
CA GLN A 19 15.86 8.92 -16.10
C GLN A 19 15.26 10.32 -15.91
N LEU A 20 14.22 10.47 -15.08
CA LEU A 20 13.60 11.77 -14.78
C LEU A 20 14.40 12.61 -13.76
N GLY A 21 15.40 12.01 -13.11
CA GLY A 21 16.25 12.69 -12.12
C GLY A 21 15.56 13.02 -10.79
N SER A 22 14.25 12.81 -10.66
CA SER A 22 13.45 13.16 -9.48
C SER A 22 13.45 12.10 -8.37
N ASN A 23 14.22 11.02 -8.52
CA ASN A 23 14.21 9.89 -7.58
C ASN A 23 15.62 9.70 -6.96
N PRO A 24 15.75 9.61 -5.62
CA PRO A 24 17.04 9.45 -4.95
C PRO A 24 17.60 8.02 -5.04
N TYR A 25 16.84 7.08 -5.59
CA TYR A 25 17.17 5.67 -5.69
C TYR A 25 17.56 5.25 -7.10
N THR A 26 18.48 4.31 -7.23
CA THR A 26 18.78 3.65 -8.51
C THR A 26 18.78 2.13 -8.34
N TRP A 27 18.62 1.41 -9.45
CA TRP A 27 18.67 -0.05 -9.42
C TRP A 27 20.11 -0.55 -9.66
N SER A 28 20.61 -1.42 -8.78
CA SER A 28 21.87 -2.14 -8.98
C SER A 28 21.61 -3.48 -9.64
N ASP A 29 22.17 -3.69 -10.83
CA ASP A 29 22.05 -4.96 -11.56
C ASP A 29 22.85 -6.08 -10.87
N GLU A 30 23.99 -5.74 -10.25
CA GLU A 30 24.82 -6.68 -9.49
C GLU A 30 24.13 -7.20 -8.23
N LYS A 31 23.53 -6.30 -7.44
CA LYS A 31 22.84 -6.66 -6.19
C LYS A 31 21.39 -7.09 -6.44
N GLU A 32 20.88 -6.87 -7.67
CA GLU A 32 19.46 -6.97 -8.04
C GLU A 32 18.57 -6.31 -6.96
N CYS A 33 18.92 -5.07 -6.61
CA CYS A 33 18.34 -4.37 -5.47
C CYS A 33 18.35 -2.85 -5.69
N VAL A 34 17.49 -2.15 -4.95
CA VAL A 34 17.48 -0.68 -4.89
C VAL A 34 18.71 -0.23 -4.10
N ILE A 35 19.42 0.78 -4.60
CA ILE A 35 20.56 1.41 -3.95
C ILE A 35 20.41 2.93 -3.97
N GLU A 36 21.13 3.63 -3.09
CA GLU A 36 21.18 5.09 -3.11
C GLU A 36 21.91 5.60 -4.35
N CYS A 37 21.40 6.66 -4.97
CA CYS A 37 22.10 7.34 -6.05
C CYS A 37 23.20 8.26 -5.51
N THR A 38 24.45 7.99 -5.87
CA THR A 38 25.62 8.77 -5.46
C THR A 38 25.95 9.94 -6.40
N SER A 39 25.39 9.95 -7.61
CA SER A 39 25.67 10.96 -8.64
C SER A 39 25.26 12.36 -8.21
N SER A 40 26.19 13.32 -8.28
CA SER A 40 25.93 14.73 -7.97
C SER A 40 24.88 15.35 -8.89
N CYS A 41 24.88 15.01 -10.19
CA CYS A 41 23.87 15.47 -11.14
C CYS A 41 22.46 15.07 -10.68
N ARG A 42 22.31 13.83 -10.20
CA ARG A 42 21.05 13.32 -9.66
C ARG A 42 20.59 14.09 -8.41
N LYS A 43 21.52 14.38 -7.50
CA LYS A 43 21.22 15.16 -6.29
C LYS A 43 20.72 16.56 -6.65
N ILE A 44 21.31 17.19 -7.66
CA ILE A 44 20.88 18.48 -8.19
C ILE A 44 19.49 18.36 -8.81
N SER A 45 19.24 17.41 -9.71
CA SER A 45 17.92 17.20 -10.33
C SER A 45 16.83 16.93 -9.29
N PHE A 46 17.15 16.13 -8.26
CA PHE A 46 16.24 15.88 -7.15
C PHE A 46 15.94 17.17 -6.37
N ALA A 47 16.97 17.94 -6.00
CA ALA A 47 16.79 19.22 -5.30
C ALA A 47 15.97 20.23 -6.13
N VAL A 48 16.17 20.27 -7.45
CA VAL A 48 15.36 21.08 -8.36
C VAL A 48 13.90 20.64 -8.34
N ALA A 49 13.61 19.34 -8.40
CA ALA A 49 12.24 18.82 -8.32
C ALA A 49 11.56 19.16 -6.98
N VAL A 50 12.30 19.11 -5.86
CA VAL A 50 11.80 19.49 -4.53
C VAL A 50 11.50 20.99 -4.46
N ALA A 51 12.48 21.82 -4.82
CA ALA A 51 12.34 23.28 -4.81
C ALA A 51 11.18 23.72 -5.70
N HIS A 52 11.08 23.13 -6.89
CA HIS A 52 9.98 23.34 -7.81
C HIS A 52 8.63 22.97 -7.17
N THR A 53 8.52 21.78 -6.57
CA THR A 53 7.25 21.34 -5.96
C THR A 53 6.85 22.29 -4.82
N ALA A 54 7.80 22.72 -4.00
CA ALA A 54 7.56 23.70 -2.94
C ALA A 54 7.07 25.05 -3.50
N LEU A 55 7.76 25.61 -4.50
CA LEU A 55 7.36 26.85 -5.17
C LEU A 55 5.96 26.74 -5.78
N TYR A 56 5.64 25.59 -6.38
CA TYR A 56 4.32 25.34 -6.95
C TYR A 56 3.22 25.29 -5.87
N VAL A 57 3.49 24.68 -4.71
CA VAL A 57 2.56 24.73 -3.56
C VAL A 57 2.31 26.17 -3.11
N TYR A 58 3.36 26.98 -2.98
CA TYR A 58 3.22 28.40 -2.62
C TYR A 58 2.42 29.19 -3.65
N PHE A 59 2.67 28.96 -4.94
CA PHE A 59 1.89 29.54 -6.03
C PHE A 59 0.41 29.15 -5.93
N LEU A 60 0.09 27.88 -5.72
CA LEU A 60 -1.29 27.42 -5.59
C LEU A 60 -1.99 28.00 -4.36
N LEU A 61 -1.29 28.12 -3.22
CA LEU A 61 -1.81 28.78 -2.01
C LEU A 61 -2.11 30.26 -2.26
N TRP A 62 -1.23 30.96 -2.97
CA TRP A 62 -1.45 32.34 -3.39
C TRP A 62 -2.65 32.46 -4.33
N ARG A 63 -2.78 31.57 -5.32
CA ARG A 63 -3.94 31.54 -6.23
C ARG A 63 -5.23 31.22 -5.49
N LEU A 64 -5.21 30.30 -4.53
CA LEU A 64 -6.35 30.02 -3.67
C LEU A 64 -6.79 31.27 -2.93
N ALA A 65 -5.85 32.01 -2.33
CA ALA A 65 -6.15 33.27 -1.67
C ALA A 65 -6.77 34.27 -2.65
N GLN A 66 -6.22 34.44 -3.86
CA GLN A 66 -6.80 35.34 -4.86
C GLN A 66 -8.24 34.96 -5.26
N VAL A 67 -8.50 33.67 -5.50
CA VAL A 67 -9.85 33.21 -5.83
C VAL A 67 -10.81 33.48 -4.69
N LEU A 68 -10.41 33.19 -3.44
CA LEU A 68 -11.25 33.45 -2.26
C LEU A 68 -11.52 34.93 -1.99
N HIS A 69 -10.65 35.85 -2.43
CA HIS A 69 -10.88 37.29 -2.34
C HIS A 69 -11.71 37.85 -3.49
N SER A 70 -12.00 37.06 -4.54
CA SER A 70 -12.88 37.52 -5.61
C SER A 70 -14.31 37.71 -5.09
N PRO A 71 -15.07 38.70 -5.60
CA PRO A 71 -16.41 38.99 -5.08
C PRO A 71 -17.40 37.83 -5.26
N ARG A 72 -17.12 36.92 -6.20
CA ARG A 72 -17.90 35.71 -6.48
C ARG A 72 -16.95 34.56 -6.85
N PRO A 73 -16.34 33.88 -5.86
CA PRO A 73 -15.43 32.78 -6.14
C PRO A 73 -16.15 31.65 -6.87
N SER A 74 -15.58 31.17 -7.98
CA SER A 74 -16.08 29.98 -8.66
C SER A 74 -15.77 28.75 -7.78
N PHE A 75 -16.81 28.07 -7.32
CA PHE A 75 -16.65 26.89 -6.46
C PHE A 75 -15.83 25.76 -7.13
N PRO A 76 -16.01 25.46 -8.44
CA PRO A 76 -15.09 24.59 -9.16
C PRO A 76 -13.63 25.01 -9.05
N ASP A 77 -13.30 26.29 -9.27
CA ASP A 77 -11.90 26.77 -9.22
C ASP A 77 -11.28 26.56 -7.84
N VAL A 78 -12.05 26.80 -6.77
CA VAL A 78 -11.61 26.55 -5.39
C VAL A 78 -11.28 25.07 -5.18
N ILE A 79 -12.19 24.16 -5.59
CA ILE A 79 -11.95 22.71 -5.46
C ILE A 79 -10.75 22.28 -6.30
N TRP A 80 -10.64 22.77 -7.52
CA TRP A 80 -9.52 22.45 -8.41
C TRP A 80 -8.19 22.81 -7.77
N ILE A 81 -8.03 24.06 -7.30
CA ILE A 81 -6.81 24.51 -6.63
C ILE A 81 -6.55 23.67 -5.37
N TYR A 82 -7.58 23.37 -4.59
CA TYR A 82 -7.45 22.55 -3.38
C TYR A 82 -6.93 21.13 -3.67
N ILE A 83 -7.44 20.47 -4.71
CA ILE A 83 -6.94 19.16 -5.16
C ILE A 83 -5.47 19.25 -5.56
N TRP A 84 -5.09 20.29 -6.30
CA TRP A 84 -3.71 20.53 -6.73
C TRP A 84 -2.75 20.81 -5.56
N ILE A 85 -3.19 21.57 -4.54
CA ILE A 85 -2.43 21.80 -3.30
C ILE A 85 -2.20 20.47 -2.60
N THR A 86 -3.26 19.68 -2.42
CA THR A 86 -3.19 18.40 -1.70
C THR A 86 -2.25 17.41 -2.41
N LYS A 87 -2.34 17.31 -3.73
CA LYS A 87 -1.43 16.50 -4.55
C LYS A 87 0.01 16.97 -4.42
N SER A 88 0.27 18.27 -4.56
CA SER A 88 1.63 18.80 -4.54
C SER A 88 2.25 18.69 -3.14
N TYR A 89 1.45 18.84 -2.09
CA TYR A 89 1.87 18.61 -0.71
C TYR A 89 2.20 17.14 -0.45
N TRP A 90 1.42 16.20 -0.98
CA TRP A 90 1.76 14.76 -0.94
C TRP A 90 3.14 14.51 -1.55
N ALA A 91 3.38 15.04 -2.75
CA ALA A 91 4.66 14.88 -3.41
C ALA A 91 5.81 15.48 -2.58
N LEU A 92 5.62 16.65 -1.97
CA LEU A 92 6.62 17.29 -1.11
C LEU A 92 7.00 16.43 0.10
N VAL A 93 6.00 15.83 0.75
CA VAL A 93 6.21 14.89 1.87
C VAL A 93 6.97 13.64 1.40
N THR A 94 6.60 13.13 0.24
CA THR A 94 7.25 11.96 -0.38
C THR A 94 8.72 12.27 -0.69
N TYR A 95 8.99 13.46 -1.25
CA TYR A 95 10.35 13.96 -1.46
C TYR A 95 11.13 14.09 -0.14
N TYR A 96 10.52 14.68 0.88
CA TYR A 96 11.14 14.82 2.19
C TYR A 96 11.52 13.45 2.78
N ASN A 97 10.60 12.48 2.72
CA ASN A 97 10.85 11.10 3.14
C ASN A 97 11.98 10.46 2.33
N GLY A 98 11.92 10.56 1.00
CA GLY A 98 12.95 10.04 0.09
C GLY A 98 14.32 10.68 0.31
N TYR A 99 14.39 11.93 0.74
CA TYR A 99 15.65 12.59 1.04
C TYR A 99 16.22 12.17 2.40
N GLN A 100 15.39 12.22 3.45
CA GLN A 100 15.81 12.00 4.84
C GLN A 100 16.03 10.51 5.17
N ARG A 101 15.27 9.61 4.55
CA ARG A 101 15.24 8.17 4.89
C ARG A 101 15.70 7.26 3.75
N LYS A 102 16.37 7.80 2.73
CA LYS A 102 16.83 7.00 1.57
C LYS A 102 17.66 5.79 1.97
N SER A 103 18.61 5.95 2.89
CA SER A 103 19.49 4.87 3.35
C SER A 103 18.68 3.76 4.01
N GLU A 104 17.71 4.14 4.83
CA GLU A 104 16.82 3.25 5.57
C GLU A 104 15.89 2.51 4.62
N VAL A 105 15.33 3.18 3.60
CA VAL A 105 14.50 2.55 2.57
C VAL A 105 15.32 1.53 1.75
N VAL A 106 16.57 1.86 1.40
CA VAL A 106 17.49 0.95 0.71
C VAL A 106 17.84 -0.27 1.57
N LEU A 107 18.23 -0.04 2.83
CA LEU A 107 18.53 -1.10 3.79
C LEU A 107 17.32 -1.98 4.05
N PHE A 108 16.14 -1.36 4.16
CA PHE A 108 14.87 -2.05 4.32
C PHE A 108 14.55 -2.96 3.13
N PHE A 109 14.64 -2.45 1.91
CA PHE A 109 14.35 -3.23 0.70
C PHE A 109 15.35 -4.38 0.52
N SER A 110 16.64 -4.15 0.82
CA SER A 110 17.67 -5.18 0.83
C SER A 110 17.42 -6.25 1.91
N GLY A 111 17.04 -5.82 3.12
CA GLY A 111 16.66 -6.67 4.24
C GLY A 111 15.44 -7.52 3.90
N LEU A 112 14.41 -6.92 3.29
CA LEU A 112 13.22 -7.61 2.81
C LEU A 112 13.57 -8.71 1.80
N LYS A 113 14.40 -8.39 0.80
CA LYS A 113 14.88 -9.36 -0.19
C LYS A 113 15.62 -10.51 0.50
N ARG A 114 16.57 -10.19 1.39
CA ARG A 114 17.37 -11.18 2.12
C ARG A 114 16.50 -12.10 2.98
N ILE A 115 15.61 -11.54 3.80
CA ILE A 115 14.68 -12.30 4.65
C ILE A 115 13.77 -13.17 3.78
N SER A 116 13.20 -12.62 2.70
CA SER A 116 12.36 -13.41 1.79
C SER A 116 13.11 -14.59 1.18
N THR A 117 14.39 -14.42 0.82
CA THR A 117 15.21 -15.51 0.25
C THR A 117 15.54 -16.56 1.30
N ILE A 118 15.92 -16.14 2.52
CA ILE A 118 16.21 -17.05 3.63
C ILE A 118 14.97 -17.89 3.96
N LEU A 119 13.83 -17.25 4.19
CA LEU A 119 12.59 -17.95 4.53
C LEU A 119 12.13 -18.89 3.41
N GLN A 120 12.30 -18.50 2.14
CA GLN A 120 12.00 -19.36 1.01
C GLN A 120 12.97 -20.55 0.90
N LYS A 121 14.26 -20.38 1.26
CA LYS A 121 15.24 -21.46 1.28
C LYS A 121 14.97 -22.44 2.42
N GLU A 122 14.68 -21.93 3.61
CA GLU A 122 14.30 -22.70 4.80
C GLU A 122 12.98 -23.45 4.55
N ASN A 123 12.04 -22.83 3.83
CA ASN A 123 10.72 -23.38 3.55
C ASN A 123 10.45 -23.44 2.04
N GLN A 124 11.14 -24.34 1.31
CA GLN A 124 10.97 -24.50 -0.15
C GLN A 124 9.52 -24.80 -0.58
N ILE A 125 8.72 -25.27 0.37
CA ILE A 125 7.32 -25.64 0.22
C ILE A 125 6.40 -24.42 0.35
N ALA A 126 6.87 -23.34 0.97
CA ALA A 126 6.22 -22.05 0.99
C ALA A 126 6.25 -21.41 -0.41
N ARG A 127 5.45 -21.96 -1.32
CA ARG A 127 5.21 -21.36 -2.63
C ARG A 127 3.94 -20.51 -2.53
N MET A 128 4.05 -19.24 -2.89
CA MET A 128 2.85 -18.45 -3.15
C MET A 128 2.09 -19.09 -4.30
N ARG A 129 0.79 -19.30 -4.07
CA ARG A 129 -0.10 -19.84 -5.08
C ARG A 129 -0.16 -18.88 -6.27
N ASN A 130 0.03 -19.42 -7.46
CA ASN A 130 -0.27 -18.70 -8.69
C ASN A 130 -1.80 -18.56 -8.80
N TRP A 131 -2.28 -17.34 -8.96
CA TRP A 131 -3.71 -17.07 -9.01
C TRP A 131 -4.23 -17.13 -10.45
N ILE A 132 -3.70 -16.26 -11.33
CA ILE A 132 -4.12 -16.14 -12.74
C ILE A 132 -2.86 -16.17 -13.59
N CYS A 133 -2.78 -17.02 -14.62
CA CYS A 133 -1.72 -16.99 -15.64
C CYS A 133 -0.28 -16.87 -15.08
N LYS A 134 0.07 -17.69 -14.08
CA LYS A 134 1.38 -17.68 -13.37
C LYS A 134 1.67 -16.40 -12.56
N LEU A 135 0.70 -15.50 -12.35
CA LEU A 135 0.82 -14.34 -11.47
C LEU A 135 0.69 -14.75 -10.01
N THR A 136 1.67 -14.36 -9.20
CA THR A 136 1.56 -14.48 -7.73
C THR A 136 0.69 -13.37 -7.18
N LEU A 137 0.19 -13.52 -5.96
CA LEU A 137 -0.57 -12.45 -5.29
C LEU A 137 0.25 -11.15 -5.18
N VAL A 138 1.56 -11.23 -4.98
CA VAL A 138 2.43 -10.03 -4.98
C VAL A 138 2.50 -9.39 -6.35
N ASP A 139 2.56 -10.17 -7.44
CA ASP A 139 2.53 -9.61 -8.80
C ASP A 139 1.19 -8.93 -9.09
N LEU A 140 0.07 -9.54 -8.67
CA LEU A 140 -1.26 -8.95 -8.84
C LEU A 140 -1.43 -7.64 -8.06
N ASN A 141 -0.95 -7.57 -6.82
CA ASN A 141 -0.96 -6.32 -6.06
C ASN A 141 -0.06 -5.27 -6.71
N PHE A 142 1.14 -5.67 -7.16
CA PHE A 142 2.04 -4.77 -7.89
C PHE A 142 1.38 -4.21 -9.16
N LEU A 143 0.75 -5.07 -9.96
CA LEU A 143 -0.05 -4.68 -11.12
C LEU A 143 -1.20 -3.75 -10.72
N GLY A 144 -1.92 -4.05 -9.65
CA GLY A 144 -2.98 -3.19 -9.12
C GLY A 144 -2.47 -1.81 -8.73
N ILE A 145 -1.34 -1.72 -8.02
CA ILE A 145 -0.70 -0.44 -7.66
C ILE A 145 -0.28 0.32 -8.93
N MET A 146 0.32 -0.36 -9.89
CA MET A 146 0.71 0.23 -11.17
C MET A 146 -0.51 0.75 -11.95
N SER A 147 -1.61 0.00 -11.97
CA SER A 147 -2.87 0.42 -12.59
C SER A 147 -3.45 1.65 -11.89
N VAL A 148 -3.45 1.68 -10.56
CA VAL A 148 -3.91 2.82 -9.77
C VAL A 148 -3.05 4.06 -10.04
N VAL A 149 -1.73 3.92 -10.04
CA VAL A 149 -0.81 5.00 -10.39
C VAL A 149 -1.09 5.48 -11.82
N PHE A 150 -1.31 4.56 -12.76
CA PHE A 150 -1.61 4.89 -14.15
C PHE A 150 -2.93 5.65 -14.30
N PHE A 151 -4.02 5.18 -13.67
CA PHE A 151 -5.32 5.85 -13.72
C PHE A 151 -5.28 7.21 -13.01
N TYR A 152 -4.58 7.32 -11.88
CA TYR A 152 -4.35 8.59 -11.20
C TYR A 152 -3.63 9.58 -12.10
N ASN A 153 -2.53 9.16 -12.75
CA ASN A 153 -1.80 9.99 -13.70
C ASN A 153 -2.64 10.38 -14.91
N THR A 154 -3.43 9.45 -15.43
CA THR A 154 -4.34 9.71 -16.55
C THR A 154 -5.37 10.76 -16.16
N ALA A 155 -5.99 10.64 -14.98
CA ALA A 155 -6.93 11.63 -14.47
C ALA A 155 -6.27 13.00 -14.34
N VAL A 156 -5.11 13.09 -13.69
CA VAL A 156 -4.35 14.35 -13.55
C VAL A 156 -3.94 14.93 -14.92
N THR A 157 -3.62 14.10 -15.89
CA THR A 157 -3.28 14.55 -17.25
C THR A 157 -4.53 15.07 -17.98
N ILE A 158 -5.67 14.41 -17.82
CA ILE A 158 -6.95 14.91 -18.37
C ILE A 158 -7.29 16.24 -17.71
N MET A 159 -7.17 16.36 -16.39
CA MET A 159 -7.34 17.61 -15.65
C MET A 159 -6.45 18.75 -16.20
N PHE A 160 -5.22 18.40 -16.58
CA PHE A 160 -4.28 19.31 -17.20
C PHE A 160 -4.71 19.76 -18.61
N LEU A 161 -5.15 18.82 -19.44
CA LEU A 161 -5.48 19.07 -20.84
C LEU A 161 -6.82 19.79 -21.06
N VAL A 162 -7.81 19.50 -20.21
CA VAL A 162 -9.18 19.94 -20.44
C VAL A 162 -9.39 21.40 -20.06
N VAL A 163 -8.63 21.91 -19.09
CA VAL A 163 -8.90 23.22 -18.51
C VAL A 163 -7.67 24.12 -18.48
N PRO A 164 -6.96 24.28 -19.61
CA PRO A 164 -5.65 24.92 -19.59
C PRO A 164 -5.71 26.38 -19.14
N THR A 165 -6.84 27.05 -19.35
CA THR A 165 -7.03 28.46 -18.98
C THR A 165 -7.29 28.69 -17.50
N ARG A 166 -7.38 27.64 -16.68
CA ARG A 166 -7.75 27.80 -15.27
C ARG A 166 -6.61 28.35 -14.44
N VAL A 167 -7.01 28.97 -13.34
CA VAL A 167 -6.16 29.73 -12.43
C VAL A 167 -5.07 28.90 -11.73
N GLN A 168 -5.21 27.58 -11.66
CA GLN A 168 -4.19 26.70 -11.07
C GLN A 168 -2.90 26.58 -11.87
N TYR A 169 -2.86 27.00 -13.15
CA TYR A 169 -1.67 26.85 -13.99
C TYR A 169 -0.86 28.14 -14.05
N VAL A 170 0.46 28.04 -13.96
CA VAL A 170 1.40 29.18 -14.03
C VAL A 170 1.26 29.89 -15.36
N TYR A 171 1.06 29.15 -16.45
CA TYR A 171 0.90 29.76 -17.77
C TYR A 171 -0.41 30.57 -17.92
N SER A 172 -1.39 30.41 -17.02
CA SER A 172 -2.58 31.27 -16.99
C SER A 172 -2.22 32.75 -16.72
N LEU A 173 -1.05 33.02 -16.14
CA LEU A 173 -0.54 34.38 -15.96
C LEU A 173 -0.11 35.06 -17.26
N PHE A 174 0.15 34.28 -18.32
CA PHE A 174 0.74 34.77 -19.57
C PHE A 174 -0.21 34.66 -20.78
N SER A 175 -1.35 33.98 -20.65
CA SER A 175 -2.19 33.61 -21.80
C SER A 175 -3.06 34.75 -22.35
N GLN A 176 -3.15 35.91 -21.68
CA GLN A 176 -4.13 36.94 -22.05
C GLN A 176 -3.68 37.92 -23.14
N GLN A 177 -2.38 38.00 -23.48
CA GLN A 177 -1.88 39.20 -24.18
C GLN A 177 -1.31 39.02 -25.59
N ALA A 178 -1.27 37.82 -26.19
CA ALA A 178 -0.86 37.69 -27.58
C ALA A 178 -1.32 36.38 -28.25
N ASN A 179 -1.87 36.48 -29.46
CA ASN A 179 -2.23 35.36 -30.36
C ASN A 179 -1.03 34.51 -30.86
N ARG A 180 0.15 34.62 -30.23
CA ARG A 180 1.34 33.84 -30.55
C ARG A 180 1.69 32.96 -29.35
N ILE A 181 1.91 31.68 -29.60
CA ILE A 181 2.51 30.74 -28.64
C ILE A 181 3.86 31.34 -28.23
N SER A 182 3.90 31.99 -27.07
CA SER A 182 5.12 32.62 -26.58
C SER A 182 6.08 31.52 -26.10
N LEU A 183 7.39 31.75 -26.24
CA LEU A 183 8.40 30.87 -25.65
C LEU A 183 8.16 30.65 -24.14
N HIS A 184 7.58 31.64 -23.47
CA HIS A 184 7.28 31.61 -22.04
C HIS A 184 6.14 30.64 -21.72
N PHE A 185 5.11 30.59 -22.58
CA PHE A 185 4.03 29.60 -22.47
C PHE A 185 4.58 28.18 -22.58
N LEU A 186 5.41 27.91 -23.60
CA LEU A 186 5.98 26.57 -23.80
C LEU A 186 6.90 26.15 -22.64
N LEU A 187 7.65 27.10 -22.08
CA LEU A 187 8.50 26.88 -20.91
C LEU A 187 7.65 26.54 -19.68
N CYS A 188 6.60 27.30 -19.38
CA CYS A 188 5.69 27.02 -18.27
C CYS A 188 4.96 25.67 -18.44
N LEU A 189 4.52 25.35 -19.67
CA LEU A 189 3.88 24.07 -19.97
C LEU A 189 4.84 22.90 -19.71
N THR A 190 6.06 23.00 -20.22
CA THR A 190 7.10 21.97 -20.05
C THR A 190 7.46 21.80 -18.57
N PHE A 191 7.55 22.92 -17.86
CA PHE A 191 7.80 22.96 -16.41
C PHE A 191 6.70 22.22 -15.64
N GLU A 192 5.44 22.48 -15.94
CA GLU A 192 4.31 21.81 -15.28
C GLU A 192 4.21 20.32 -15.63
N LEU A 193 4.44 19.95 -16.89
CA LEU A 193 4.50 18.55 -17.32
C LEU A 193 5.61 17.79 -16.59
N TYR A 194 6.80 18.39 -16.48
CA TYR A 194 7.92 17.83 -15.74
C TYR A 194 7.57 17.66 -14.25
N SER A 195 7.02 18.71 -13.62
CA SER A 195 6.57 18.68 -12.23
C SER A 195 5.61 17.53 -11.97
N ASN A 196 4.56 17.45 -12.79
CA ASN A 196 3.50 16.47 -12.62
C ASN A 196 4.02 15.05 -12.77
N ALA A 197 4.86 14.81 -13.78
CA ALA A 197 5.54 13.54 -13.96
C ALA A 197 6.43 13.21 -12.75
N ALA A 198 7.32 14.14 -12.37
CA ALA A 198 8.27 13.96 -11.29
C ALA A 198 7.58 13.64 -9.94
N GLN A 199 6.52 14.38 -9.61
CA GLN A 199 5.70 14.18 -8.41
C GLN A 199 5.04 12.80 -8.42
N SER A 200 4.34 12.46 -9.51
CA SER A 200 3.64 11.18 -9.63
C SER A 200 4.57 9.98 -9.52
N PHE A 201 5.76 10.07 -10.11
CA PHE A 201 6.76 9.02 -10.04
C PHE A 201 7.40 8.89 -8.67
N MET A 202 7.59 9.99 -7.96
CA MET A 202 8.04 9.94 -6.57
C MET A 202 7.00 9.26 -5.69
N MET A 203 5.72 9.66 -5.79
CA MET A 203 4.61 9.05 -5.02
C MET A 203 4.49 7.54 -5.28
N ALA A 204 4.63 7.14 -6.54
CA ALA A 204 4.53 5.74 -6.92
C ALA A 204 5.76 4.92 -6.47
N THR A 205 6.95 5.53 -6.39
CA THR A 205 8.15 4.90 -5.82
C THR A 205 7.96 4.50 -4.36
N ASP A 206 7.36 5.38 -3.55
CA ASP A 206 7.06 5.07 -2.15
C ASP A 206 6.06 3.91 -2.05
N GLY A 207 5.03 3.90 -2.89
CA GLY A 207 4.11 2.76 -2.99
C GLY A 207 4.86 1.44 -3.27
N LEU A 208 5.76 1.44 -4.25
CA LEU A 208 6.49 0.23 -4.60
C LEU A 208 7.51 -0.25 -3.56
N THR A 209 8.00 0.64 -2.70
CA THR A 209 8.90 0.24 -1.61
C THR A 209 8.11 -0.23 -0.39
N MET A 210 6.93 0.35 -0.14
CA MET A 210 6.08 -0.01 0.99
C MET A 210 5.34 -1.34 0.80
N PHE A 211 4.58 -1.48 -0.30
CA PHE A 211 3.58 -2.53 -0.42
C PHE A 211 4.14 -3.95 -0.49
N PRO A 212 5.23 -4.22 -1.24
CA PRO A 212 5.78 -5.58 -1.29
C PRO A 212 6.13 -6.11 0.09
N ALA A 213 6.59 -5.26 0.99
CA ALA A 213 6.95 -5.68 2.33
C ALA A 213 5.76 -6.10 3.19
N LEU A 214 4.66 -5.35 3.12
CA LEU A 214 3.45 -5.69 3.85
C LEU A 214 2.87 -7.01 3.36
N HIS A 215 2.82 -7.22 2.05
CA HIS A 215 2.33 -8.48 1.48
C HIS A 215 3.22 -9.67 1.80
N ILE A 216 4.55 -9.52 1.73
CA ILE A 216 5.49 -10.58 2.08
C ILE A 216 5.37 -10.94 3.56
N SER A 217 5.31 -9.94 4.44
CA SER A 217 5.16 -10.14 5.89
C SER A 217 3.83 -10.83 6.22
N ALA A 218 2.73 -10.35 5.62
CA ALA A 218 1.41 -10.94 5.78
C ALA A 218 1.38 -12.42 5.37
N PHE A 219 1.95 -12.75 4.20
CA PHE A 219 2.01 -14.14 3.74
C PHE A 219 2.80 -15.04 4.69
N TRP A 220 3.98 -14.61 5.15
CA TRP A 220 4.81 -15.46 6.01
C TRP A 220 4.13 -15.71 7.36
N LEU A 221 3.49 -14.71 7.94
CA LEU A 221 2.71 -14.88 9.17
C LEU A 221 1.56 -15.88 8.97
N GLN A 222 0.81 -15.76 7.88
CA GLN A 222 -0.26 -16.70 7.53
C GLN A 222 0.26 -18.13 7.34
N PHE A 223 1.37 -18.29 6.63
CA PHE A 223 1.98 -19.57 6.32
C PHE A 223 2.42 -20.32 7.59
N ILE A 224 3.14 -19.62 8.49
CA ILE A 224 3.62 -20.22 9.75
C ILE A 224 2.45 -20.63 10.64
N ARG A 225 1.43 -19.79 10.73
CA ARG A 225 0.21 -20.10 11.49
C ARG A 225 -0.50 -21.32 10.91
N PHE A 226 -0.66 -21.36 9.59
CA PHE A 226 -1.32 -22.48 8.90
C PHE A 226 -0.62 -23.81 9.18
N ILE A 227 0.72 -23.85 9.06
CA ILE A 227 1.51 -25.05 9.37
C ILE A 227 1.33 -25.46 10.82
N HIS A 228 1.35 -24.51 11.76
CA HIS A 228 1.16 -24.82 13.17
C HIS A 228 -0.21 -25.49 13.42
N ILE A 229 -1.30 -24.89 12.95
CA ILE A 229 -2.66 -25.41 13.15
C ILE A 229 -2.83 -26.78 12.49
N PHE A 230 -2.26 -26.96 11.30
CA PHE A 230 -2.33 -28.23 10.58
C PHE A 230 -1.62 -29.35 11.35
N LEU A 231 -0.44 -29.08 11.89
CA LEU A 231 0.32 -30.05 12.68
C LEU A 231 -0.40 -30.43 13.98
N LEU A 232 -1.01 -29.47 14.67
CA LEU A 232 -1.83 -29.76 15.86
C LEU A 232 -2.99 -30.71 15.53
N LYS A 233 -3.69 -30.48 14.42
CA LYS A 233 -4.79 -31.36 13.97
C LYS A 233 -4.31 -32.77 13.59
N ILE A 234 -3.09 -32.92 13.09
CA ILE A 234 -2.50 -34.23 12.81
C ILE A 234 -2.19 -34.96 14.12
N GLU A 235 -1.60 -34.26 15.10
CA GLU A 235 -1.25 -34.84 16.40
C GLU A 235 -2.50 -35.24 17.19
N GLU A 236 -3.53 -34.40 17.19
CA GLU A 236 -4.84 -34.70 17.78
C GLU A 236 -5.47 -35.94 17.15
N LYS A 237 -5.47 -36.04 15.81
CA LYS A 237 -5.95 -37.25 15.13
C LYS A 237 -5.12 -38.48 15.48
N ARG A 238 -3.80 -38.36 15.54
CA ARG A 238 -2.91 -39.49 15.90
C ARG A 238 -3.14 -39.95 17.35
N GLY A 239 -3.37 -39.03 18.29
CA GLY A 239 -3.65 -39.35 19.69
C GLY A 239 -4.99 -40.04 19.91
N ASN A 240 -5.99 -39.74 19.07
CA ASN A 240 -7.31 -40.40 19.12
C ASN A 240 -7.34 -41.78 18.45
N PHE A 241 -6.33 -42.13 17.65
CA PHE A 241 -6.11 -43.51 17.21
C PHE A 241 -5.22 -44.21 18.24
N GLY A 242 -5.84 -44.66 19.34
CA GLY A 242 -5.17 -45.56 20.28
C GLY A 242 -4.67 -46.84 19.59
N PRO A 243 -3.71 -47.55 20.21
CA PRO A 243 -3.14 -48.80 19.66
C PRO A 243 -4.18 -49.91 19.43
N ASP A 244 -5.38 -49.80 20.01
CA ASP A 244 -6.45 -50.81 19.92
C ASP A 244 -7.43 -50.59 18.76
N PHE A 245 -7.00 -49.92 17.68
CA PHE A 245 -7.76 -49.98 16.42
C PHE A 245 -7.56 -51.34 15.73
N GLU A 246 -8.01 -52.38 16.42
CA GLU A 246 -8.25 -53.71 15.89
C GLU A 246 -9.25 -53.56 14.74
N TYR A 247 -8.86 -54.06 13.58
CA TYR A 247 -9.67 -54.07 12.36
C TYR A 247 -10.92 -54.93 12.58
N ARG A 248 -11.95 -54.41 13.27
CA ARG A 248 -13.26 -55.06 13.32
C ARG A 248 -13.86 -55.01 11.93
N ARG A 249 -13.76 -56.15 11.26
CA ARG A 249 -14.42 -56.47 9.99
C ARG A 249 -15.94 -56.37 10.22
N CYS A 250 -16.52 -55.20 9.97
CA CYS A 250 -17.97 -55.01 10.03
C CYS A 250 -18.64 -55.74 8.87
N SER A 251 -19.06 -56.99 9.09
CA SER A 251 -20.13 -57.61 8.31
C SER A 251 -21.45 -57.28 9.00
N GLY A 252 -22.27 -56.41 8.42
CA GLY A 252 -23.59 -56.14 8.96
C GLY A 252 -24.11 -54.77 8.58
N LYS A 253 -25.28 -54.77 7.95
CA LYS A 253 -25.94 -53.62 7.35
C LYS A 253 -26.25 -52.51 8.37
N SER A 254 -26.21 -51.28 7.85
CA SER A 254 -26.80 -50.06 8.41
C SER A 254 -25.98 -49.32 9.48
N CYS A 255 -25.21 -48.33 9.03
CA CYS A 255 -24.81 -47.20 9.86
C CYS A 255 -24.85 -45.92 9.03
N ARG A 256 -25.94 -45.15 9.19
CA ARG A 256 -26.19 -43.88 8.52
C ARG A 256 -25.92 -42.74 9.51
N ILE A 257 -24.65 -42.48 9.79
CA ILE A 257 -24.17 -41.17 10.28
C ILE A 257 -22.86 -40.88 9.52
N VAL A 258 -23.00 -40.44 8.28
CA VAL A 258 -21.90 -40.00 7.43
C VAL A 258 -22.27 -38.65 6.84
N PHE A 259 -22.31 -37.59 7.64
CA PHE A 259 -22.33 -36.22 7.11
C PHE A 259 -21.81 -35.22 8.14
N SER A 260 -20.50 -34.96 8.08
CA SER A 260 -19.84 -33.68 8.46
C SER A 260 -18.31 -33.77 8.29
N LEU A 261 -17.72 -34.96 8.40
CA LEU A 261 -16.29 -35.16 8.13
C LEU A 261 -15.93 -35.09 6.65
N THR A 262 -16.81 -35.52 5.73
CA THR A 262 -16.54 -35.54 4.29
C THR A 262 -16.53 -34.14 3.66
N GLU A 263 -17.37 -33.23 4.14
CA GLU A 263 -17.37 -31.81 3.73
C GLU A 263 -16.19 -31.07 4.36
N PHE A 264 -15.85 -31.34 5.62
CA PHE A 264 -14.64 -30.81 6.24
C PHE A 264 -13.37 -31.33 5.55
N PHE A 265 -13.34 -32.60 5.12
CA PHE A 265 -12.27 -33.16 4.31
C PHE A 265 -12.30 -32.66 2.86
N LYS A 266 -13.44 -32.32 2.26
CA LYS A 266 -13.49 -31.66 0.94
C LYS A 266 -12.98 -30.22 1.01
N LEU A 267 -13.34 -29.47 2.04
CA LEU A 267 -12.86 -28.10 2.26
C LEU A 267 -11.36 -28.10 2.62
N ASN A 268 -10.92 -29.01 3.50
CA ASN A 268 -9.50 -29.22 3.75
C ASN A 268 -8.78 -29.83 2.55
N LYS A 269 -9.42 -30.62 1.67
CA LYS A 269 -8.80 -31.15 0.44
C LYS A 269 -8.70 -30.08 -0.63
N ARG A 270 -9.58 -29.06 -0.65
CA ARG A 270 -9.44 -27.85 -1.50
C ARG A 270 -8.38 -26.88 -0.98
N ILE A 271 -8.18 -26.81 0.34
CA ILE A 271 -7.12 -26.00 0.96
C ILE A 271 -5.77 -26.75 0.96
N SER A 272 -5.78 -28.07 1.14
CA SER A 272 -4.60 -28.97 1.10
C SER A 272 -4.18 -29.33 -0.32
N SER A 273 -5.09 -29.30 -1.32
CA SER A 273 -4.67 -29.35 -2.72
C SER A 273 -4.05 -28.03 -3.19
N ALA A 274 -4.27 -26.92 -2.46
CA ALA A 274 -3.69 -25.62 -2.77
C ALA A 274 -2.27 -25.42 -2.22
N TYR A 275 -1.85 -26.23 -1.24
CA TYR A 275 -0.52 -26.20 -0.65
C TYR A 275 -0.01 -27.64 -0.52
N GLN A 276 1.06 -28.03 -1.20
CA GLN A 276 1.71 -29.32 -0.92
C GLN A 276 2.18 -29.29 0.54
N ILE A 277 1.53 -30.01 1.46
CA ILE A 277 1.87 -29.91 2.89
C ILE A 277 2.90 -30.97 3.26
N PRO A 278 4.07 -30.61 3.81
CA PRO A 278 5.04 -31.59 4.30
C PRO A 278 4.54 -32.29 5.56
N LYS A 279 4.99 -33.52 5.76
CA LYS A 279 4.88 -34.25 7.03
C LYS A 279 5.86 -33.73 8.11
N HIS A 280 6.76 -32.80 7.78
CA HIS A 280 7.81 -32.34 8.69
C HIS A 280 7.30 -31.25 9.63
N LYS A 281 7.39 -31.49 10.94
CA LYS A 281 7.06 -30.51 11.99
C LYS A 281 8.15 -29.44 12.01
N ILE A 282 7.80 -28.18 11.71
CA ILE A 282 8.72 -27.05 11.91
C ILE A 282 8.95 -26.88 13.42
N PRO A 283 10.22 -26.91 13.89
CA PRO A 283 10.55 -26.69 15.30
C PRO A 283 10.01 -25.37 15.84
N THR A 284 9.51 -25.34 17.07
CA THR A 284 8.98 -24.11 17.69
C THR A 284 10.03 -22.99 17.76
N LEU A 285 11.32 -23.33 17.90
CA LEU A 285 12.41 -22.36 17.92
C LEU A 285 12.53 -21.61 16.57
N GLU A 286 12.42 -22.32 15.46
CA GLU A 286 12.46 -21.73 14.12
C GLU A 286 11.26 -20.80 13.87
N LYS A 287 10.08 -21.15 14.41
CA LYS A 287 8.89 -20.28 14.38
C LYS A 287 9.13 -18.98 15.16
N ILE A 288 9.72 -19.07 16.35
CA ILE A 288 10.06 -17.90 17.19
C ILE A 288 11.07 -17.01 16.48
N GLN A 289 12.15 -17.60 15.93
CA GLN A 289 13.16 -16.86 15.17
C GLN A 289 12.56 -16.18 13.94
N THR A 290 11.67 -16.86 13.22
CA THR A 290 10.98 -16.27 12.08
C THR A 290 10.08 -15.10 12.51
N PHE A 291 9.32 -15.27 13.60
CA PHE A 291 8.51 -14.20 14.17
C PHE A 291 9.36 -12.98 14.56
N GLN A 292 10.52 -13.18 15.19
CA GLN A 292 11.45 -12.12 15.54
C GLN A 292 12.05 -11.42 14.31
N ARG A 293 12.42 -12.18 13.27
CA ARG A 293 12.91 -11.62 11.99
C ARG A 293 11.84 -10.74 11.33
N LEU A 294 10.59 -11.18 11.32
CA LEU A 294 9.47 -10.41 10.78
C LEU A 294 9.13 -9.20 11.66
N HIS A 295 9.23 -9.33 12.99
CA HIS A 295 9.06 -8.21 13.90
C HIS A 295 10.12 -7.13 13.66
N LEU A 296 11.39 -7.52 13.53
CA LEU A 296 12.49 -6.61 13.22
C LEU A 296 12.28 -5.95 11.86
N LEU A 297 11.87 -6.70 10.83
CA LEU A 297 11.53 -6.15 9.53
C LEU A 297 10.41 -5.10 9.62
N MET A 298 9.37 -5.33 10.41
CA MET A 298 8.29 -4.37 10.61
C MET A 298 8.71 -3.15 11.44
N LEU A 299 9.65 -3.31 12.39
CA LEU A 299 10.25 -2.20 13.10
C LEU A 299 11.05 -1.31 12.13
N TYR A 300 11.84 -1.91 11.24
CA TYR A 300 12.52 -1.18 10.17
C TYR A 300 11.55 -0.55 9.18
N TYR A 301 10.43 -1.20 8.85
CA TYR A 301 9.37 -0.61 8.01
C TYR A 301 8.84 0.68 8.65
N ASN A 302 8.42 0.61 9.92
CA ASN A 302 7.89 1.77 10.64
C ASN A 302 8.94 2.88 10.85
N TYR A 303 10.22 2.54 10.88
CA TYR A 303 11.32 3.51 10.99
C TYR A 303 11.70 4.14 9.63
N ALA A 304 11.73 3.34 8.56
CA ALA A 304 12.14 3.77 7.22
C ALA A 304 11.09 4.68 6.56
N PHE A 305 9.82 4.44 6.82
CA PHE A 305 8.74 5.31 6.36
C PHE A 305 8.40 6.30 7.46
N THR A 306 8.67 7.58 7.22
CA THR A 306 8.51 8.64 8.21
C THR A 306 7.15 8.60 8.89
N TRP A 307 7.14 8.99 10.17
CA TRP A 307 5.92 9.17 10.99
C TRP A 307 4.86 10.04 10.30
N LEU A 308 5.26 10.90 9.38
CA LEU A 308 4.40 11.83 8.66
C LEU A 308 3.86 11.24 7.34
N LEU A 309 4.63 10.40 6.64
CA LEU A 309 4.19 9.80 5.38
C LEU A 309 3.03 8.83 5.56
N ILE A 310 3.02 8.04 6.63
CA ILE A 310 1.96 7.05 6.86
C ILE A 310 0.62 7.74 7.18
N PRO A 311 0.48 8.69 8.13
CA PRO A 311 -0.76 9.44 8.31
C PRO A 311 -1.23 10.16 7.05
N ILE A 312 -0.28 10.66 6.25
CA ILE A 312 -0.61 11.39 5.03
C ILE A 312 -1.15 10.46 3.94
N VAL A 313 -0.52 9.31 3.73
CA VAL A 313 -0.97 8.30 2.76
C VAL A 313 -2.23 7.56 3.22
N PHE A 314 -2.39 7.34 4.53
CA PHE A 314 -3.51 6.55 5.08
C PHE A 314 -4.75 7.38 5.37
N PHE A 315 -4.60 8.65 5.77
CA PHE A 315 -5.72 9.45 6.25
C PHE A 315 -5.85 10.78 5.51
N TRP A 316 -4.77 11.56 5.43
CA TRP A 316 -4.89 12.94 4.94
C TRP A 316 -5.27 12.98 3.46
N ILE A 317 -4.50 12.36 2.58
CA ILE A 317 -4.69 12.52 1.13
C ILE A 317 -5.90 11.76 0.63
N PRO A 318 -6.11 10.47 0.96
CA PRO A 318 -7.34 9.82 0.54
C PRO A 318 -8.54 10.54 1.14
N GLY A 319 -8.51 10.92 2.42
CA GLY A 319 -9.61 11.64 3.04
C GLY A 319 -9.94 12.94 2.32
N THR A 320 -8.99 13.86 2.24
CA THR A 320 -9.21 15.20 1.65
C THR A 320 -9.54 15.15 0.17
N VAL A 321 -8.86 14.30 -0.63
CA VAL A 321 -9.13 14.18 -2.07
C VAL A 321 -10.45 13.45 -2.31
N ILE A 322 -10.77 12.37 -1.58
CA ILE A 322 -12.06 11.67 -1.75
C ILE A 322 -13.21 12.58 -1.32
N ILE A 323 -13.08 13.32 -0.21
CA ILE A 323 -14.14 14.23 0.24
C ILE A 323 -14.39 15.32 -0.80
N ALA A 324 -13.34 16.02 -1.24
CA ALA A 324 -13.47 17.09 -2.24
C ALA A 324 -13.98 16.58 -3.59
N CYS A 325 -13.41 15.49 -4.10
CA CYS A 325 -13.81 14.92 -5.39
C CYS A 325 -15.18 14.23 -5.32
N GLY A 326 -15.54 13.63 -4.19
CA GLY A 326 -16.83 12.99 -3.98
C GLY A 326 -17.96 14.01 -3.94
N PHE A 327 -17.75 15.10 -3.19
CA PHE A 327 -18.64 16.25 -3.22
C PHE A 327 -18.77 16.81 -4.65
N ALA A 328 -17.64 17.08 -5.31
CA ALA A 328 -17.61 17.63 -6.67
C ALA A 328 -18.29 16.71 -7.70
N SER A 329 -18.11 15.39 -7.58
CA SER A 329 -18.75 14.41 -8.47
C SER A 329 -20.28 14.45 -8.37
N ILE A 330 -20.82 14.79 -7.19
CA ILE A 330 -22.27 14.87 -7.00
C ILE A 330 -22.79 16.23 -7.48
N ARG A 331 -22.16 17.33 -7.03
CA ARG A 331 -22.62 18.70 -7.29
C ARG A 331 -22.36 19.21 -8.71
N PHE A 332 -21.30 18.73 -9.35
CA PHE A 332 -20.94 19.19 -10.70
C PHE A 332 -21.48 18.28 -11.80
N TYR A 333 -22.28 17.28 -11.45
CA TYR A 333 -22.92 16.41 -12.44
C TYR A 333 -23.91 17.22 -13.29
N GLY A 334 -23.67 17.26 -14.61
CA GLY A 334 -24.46 18.04 -15.55
C GLY A 334 -24.11 19.54 -15.61
N PHE A 335 -23.31 20.06 -14.67
CA PHE A 335 -22.84 21.45 -14.67
C PHE A 335 -21.55 21.62 -15.48
N LEU A 336 -20.59 20.71 -15.31
CA LEU A 336 -19.32 20.73 -16.04
C LEU A 336 -19.41 19.92 -17.33
N SER A 337 -18.54 20.25 -18.30
CA SER A 337 -18.39 19.41 -19.49
C SER A 337 -17.93 17.99 -19.11
N PHE A 338 -18.25 17.00 -19.94
CA PHE A 338 -17.91 15.59 -19.67
C PHE A 338 -16.44 15.39 -19.30
N PHE A 339 -15.54 16.06 -20.02
CA PHE A 339 -14.10 15.95 -19.79
C PHE A 339 -13.62 16.68 -18.52
N GLU A 340 -14.28 17.77 -18.11
CA GLU A 340 -14.00 18.44 -16.83
C GLU A 340 -14.55 17.64 -15.64
N TYR A 341 -15.64 16.91 -15.87
CA TYR A 341 -16.33 16.11 -14.87
C TYR A 341 -15.63 14.79 -14.56
N ILE A 342 -15.22 14.01 -15.58
CA ILE A 342 -14.64 12.65 -15.43
C ILE A 342 -13.53 12.54 -14.36
N PRO A 343 -12.60 13.50 -14.23
CA PRO A 343 -11.52 13.37 -13.25
C PRO A 343 -12.01 13.20 -11.81
N PHE A 344 -13.14 13.79 -11.42
CA PHE A 344 -13.64 13.69 -10.04
C PHE A 344 -13.99 12.25 -9.64
N PRO A 345 -14.91 11.51 -10.31
CA PRO A 345 -15.22 10.14 -9.93
C PRO A 345 -14.03 9.19 -10.12
N VAL A 346 -13.15 9.46 -11.11
CA VAL A 346 -11.93 8.67 -11.29
C VAL A 346 -10.98 8.85 -10.10
N LEU A 347 -10.77 10.08 -9.62
CA LEU A 347 -9.94 10.35 -8.44
C LEU A 347 -10.55 9.76 -7.17
N VAL A 348 -11.87 9.85 -6.97
CA VAL A 348 -12.58 9.18 -5.86
C VAL A 348 -12.30 7.68 -5.87
N TYR A 349 -12.55 7.03 -7.01
CA TYR A 349 -12.34 5.59 -7.15
C TYR A 349 -10.88 5.22 -6.87
N ASN A 350 -9.92 5.91 -7.50
CA ASN A 350 -8.51 5.62 -7.31
C ASN A 350 -8.07 5.82 -5.86
N CYS A 351 -8.47 6.91 -5.20
CA CYS A 351 -8.11 7.16 -3.81
C CYS A 351 -8.75 6.12 -2.86
N CYS A 352 -9.99 5.70 -3.11
CA CYS A 352 -10.63 4.59 -2.38
C CYS A 352 -9.86 3.28 -2.54
N VAL A 353 -9.40 2.97 -3.76
CA VAL A 353 -8.58 1.77 -4.02
C VAL A 353 -7.21 1.89 -3.36
N ILE A 354 -6.55 3.05 -3.40
CA ILE A 354 -5.29 3.30 -2.68
C ILE A 354 -5.48 3.04 -1.19
N LEU A 355 -6.54 3.58 -0.58
CA LEU A 355 -6.83 3.37 0.84
C LEU A 355 -7.04 1.89 1.16
N ALA A 356 -7.82 1.17 0.35
CA ALA A 356 -8.02 -0.26 0.54
C ALA A 356 -6.72 -1.07 0.38
N VAL A 357 -5.96 -0.83 -0.69
CA VAL A 357 -4.72 -1.55 -1.02
C VAL A 357 -3.60 -1.25 -0.01
N THR A 358 -3.58 -0.06 0.57
CA THR A 358 -2.61 0.32 1.62
C THR A 358 -2.96 -0.27 2.97
N MET A 359 -4.21 -0.10 3.42
CA MET A 359 -4.62 -0.51 4.75
C MET A 359 -4.83 -2.01 4.87
N HIS A 360 -5.37 -2.67 3.85
CA HIS A 360 -5.72 -4.08 3.97
C HIS A 360 -4.52 -4.98 4.32
N PRO A 361 -3.37 -4.89 3.64
CA PRO A 361 -2.18 -5.66 4.01
C PRO A 361 -1.66 -5.32 5.41
N ALA A 362 -1.69 -4.04 5.79
CA ALA A 362 -1.29 -3.59 7.13
C ALA A 362 -2.15 -4.25 8.23
N THR A 363 -3.47 -4.33 8.02
CA THR A 363 -4.38 -5.01 8.96
C THR A 363 -4.13 -6.51 9.04
N ILE A 364 -3.82 -7.16 7.91
CA ILE A 364 -3.49 -8.59 7.89
C ILE A 364 -2.21 -8.84 8.69
N VAL A 365 -1.16 -8.03 8.53
CA VAL A 365 0.08 -8.19 9.31
C VAL A 365 -0.21 -8.16 10.81
N TYR A 366 -1.01 -7.22 11.29
CA TYR A 366 -1.36 -7.11 12.71
C TYR A 366 -2.22 -8.30 13.21
N GLU A 367 -3.24 -8.70 12.45
CA GLU A 367 -4.09 -9.83 12.84
C GLU A 367 -3.31 -11.15 12.88
N GLU A 368 -2.48 -11.38 11.88
CA GLU A 368 -1.72 -12.61 11.74
C GLU A 368 -0.58 -12.67 12.74
N SER A 369 0.06 -11.54 13.06
CA SER A 369 1.05 -11.47 14.15
C SER A 369 0.38 -11.75 15.51
N THR A 370 -0.80 -11.20 15.76
CA THR A 370 -1.56 -11.43 17.01
C THR A 370 -1.97 -12.90 17.16
N LYS A 371 -2.53 -13.49 16.10
CA LYS A 371 -2.95 -14.90 16.10
C LYS A 371 -1.76 -15.84 16.24
N LEU A 372 -0.65 -15.57 15.54
CA LEU A 372 0.56 -16.37 15.65
C LEU A 372 1.19 -16.24 17.05
N HIS A 373 1.23 -15.03 17.60
CA HIS A 373 1.68 -14.78 18.97
C HIS A 373 0.86 -15.59 19.98
N HIS A 374 -0.47 -15.54 19.90
CA HIS A 374 -1.35 -16.32 20.77
C HIS A 374 -1.07 -17.83 20.66
N VAL A 375 -0.92 -18.34 19.44
CA VAL A 375 -0.57 -19.75 19.20
C VAL A 375 0.80 -20.12 19.82
N LEU A 376 1.81 -19.25 19.70
CA LEU A 376 3.13 -19.49 20.28
C LEU A 376 3.14 -19.46 21.81
N VAL A 377 2.35 -18.56 22.42
CA VAL A 377 2.22 -18.44 23.89
C VAL A 377 1.48 -19.63 24.50
N HIS A 378 0.46 -20.15 23.81
CA HIS A 378 -0.38 -21.25 24.29
C HIS A 378 0.10 -22.65 23.87
N ASP A 379 1.23 -22.77 23.15
CA ASP A 379 1.81 -24.07 22.78
C ASP A 379 2.27 -24.83 24.04
N GLN A 380 1.45 -25.78 24.49
CA GLN A 380 1.71 -26.57 25.70
C GLN A 380 2.70 -27.73 25.46
N ASN A 381 3.05 -28.05 24.21
CA ASN A 381 3.86 -29.21 23.84
C ASN A 381 5.37 -29.03 24.09
N VAL A 382 5.74 -28.13 25.00
CA VAL A 382 7.14 -27.80 25.33
C VAL A 382 7.54 -28.51 26.62
N SER A 383 8.70 -29.17 26.62
CA SER A 383 9.25 -29.83 27.81
C SER A 383 9.30 -28.87 29.01
N ARG A 384 9.00 -29.39 30.22
CA ARG A 384 8.94 -28.59 31.47
C ARG A 384 10.20 -27.74 31.69
N ARG A 385 11.39 -28.26 31.31
CA ARG A 385 12.68 -27.57 31.48
C ARG A 385 12.85 -26.39 30.52
N MET A 386 12.48 -26.54 29.24
CA MET A 386 12.51 -25.41 28.29
C MET A 386 11.43 -24.37 28.56
N ARG A 387 10.37 -24.74 29.29
CA ARG A 387 9.23 -23.86 29.55
C ARG A 387 9.60 -22.55 30.28
N LYS A 388 10.56 -22.56 31.21
CA LYS A 388 10.93 -21.36 31.99
C LYS A 388 11.67 -20.31 31.14
N LEU A 389 12.73 -20.72 30.45
CA LEU A 389 13.49 -19.84 29.55
C LEU A 389 12.60 -19.34 28.41
N ARG A 390 11.83 -20.25 27.80
CA ARG A 390 10.95 -19.91 26.69
C ARG A 390 9.79 -19.00 27.10
N ARG A 391 9.29 -19.07 28.34
CA ARG A 391 8.28 -18.12 28.85
C ARG A 391 8.80 -16.68 28.89
N LYS A 392 10.08 -16.48 29.24
CA LYS A 392 10.69 -15.14 29.21
C LYS A 392 10.83 -14.63 27.78
N GLU A 393 11.30 -15.47 26.87
CA GLU A 393 11.41 -15.12 25.44
C GLU A 393 10.04 -14.84 24.80
N LEU A 394 9.05 -15.71 25.03
CA LEU A 394 7.68 -15.54 24.52
C LEU A 394 6.99 -14.33 25.14
N GLY A 395 7.21 -14.04 26.42
CA GLY A 395 6.68 -12.83 27.07
C GLY A 395 7.31 -11.54 26.55
N ALA A 396 8.51 -11.60 25.97
CA ALA A 396 9.14 -10.48 25.29
C ALA A 396 8.64 -10.29 23.85
N LEU A 397 8.05 -11.33 23.23
CA LEU A 397 7.40 -11.17 21.94
C LEU A 397 6.13 -10.34 22.12
N ARG A 398 5.95 -9.35 21.26
CA ARG A 398 4.73 -8.56 21.18
C ARG A 398 4.15 -8.71 19.79
N PRO A 399 2.81 -8.71 19.65
CA PRO A 399 2.20 -8.53 18.34
C PRO A 399 2.68 -7.21 17.76
N PHE A 400 2.88 -7.19 16.45
CA PHE A 400 3.42 -6.05 15.73
C PHE A 400 2.58 -5.76 14.49
N GLY A 401 2.65 -4.53 14.01
CA GLY A 401 1.90 -4.06 12.86
C GLY A 401 2.50 -2.78 12.29
N VAL A 402 1.80 -2.19 11.33
CA VAL A 402 2.13 -0.88 10.78
C VAL A 402 1.68 0.20 11.77
N GLN A 403 2.62 1.03 12.22
CA GLN A 403 2.33 2.16 13.09
C GLN A 403 1.91 3.37 12.25
N VAL A 404 0.83 4.05 12.65
CA VAL A 404 0.33 5.26 11.99
C VAL A 404 0.14 6.35 13.03
N GLY A 405 1.03 7.35 13.07
CA GLY A 405 0.88 8.41 14.06
C GLY A 405 1.04 7.86 15.49
N LEU A 406 0.02 8.09 16.32
CA LEU A 406 -0.09 7.53 17.68
C LEU A 406 -0.70 6.11 17.70
N VAL A 407 -1.21 5.64 16.56
CA VAL A 407 -1.84 4.32 16.44
C VAL A 407 -0.76 3.26 16.28
N TRP A 408 -0.60 2.42 17.31
CA TRP A 408 0.41 1.36 17.36
C TRP A 408 0.27 0.29 16.26
N ALA A 409 -0.95 0.06 15.77
CA ALA A 409 -1.20 -0.88 14.68
C ALA A 409 -2.52 -0.58 13.96
N VAL A 410 -2.50 -0.62 12.62
CA VAL A 410 -3.71 -0.53 11.80
C VAL A 410 -4.58 -1.77 12.00
N LYS A 411 -5.81 -1.58 12.47
CA LYS A 411 -6.83 -2.63 12.64
C LYS A 411 -7.87 -2.54 11.51
N LYS A 412 -8.59 -3.62 11.23
CA LYS A 412 -9.68 -3.60 10.22
C LYS A 412 -10.72 -2.50 10.46
N MET A 413 -11.01 -2.21 11.73
CA MET A 413 -11.93 -1.12 12.09
C MET A 413 -11.43 0.23 11.58
N ALA A 414 -10.12 0.46 11.45
CA ALA A 414 -9.59 1.72 10.91
C ALA A 414 -10.00 1.94 9.45
N ILE A 415 -10.12 0.88 8.64
CA ILE A 415 -10.59 0.97 7.26
C ILE A 415 -12.05 1.43 7.23
N LEU A 416 -12.89 0.79 8.04
CA LEU A 416 -14.32 1.13 8.14
C LEU A 416 -14.51 2.55 8.67
N PHE A 417 -13.81 2.94 9.73
CA PHE A 417 -13.84 4.31 10.25
C PHE A 417 -13.36 5.34 9.23
N SER A 418 -12.40 4.99 8.38
CA SER A 418 -11.94 5.91 7.34
C SER A 418 -13.02 6.13 6.27
N TYR A 419 -13.69 5.07 5.81
CA TYR A 419 -14.79 5.20 4.85
C TYR A 419 -16.00 5.91 5.46
N ASP A 420 -16.36 5.58 6.70
CA ASP A 420 -17.45 6.23 7.43
C ASP A 420 -17.17 7.72 7.61
N PHE A 421 -15.95 8.09 8.06
CA PHE A 421 -15.53 9.48 8.16
C PHE A 421 -15.64 10.22 6.82
N VAL A 422 -15.11 9.64 5.74
CA VAL A 422 -15.16 10.23 4.39
C VAL A 422 -16.60 10.44 3.93
N PHE A 423 -17.46 9.44 4.10
CA PHE A 423 -18.87 9.52 3.74
C PHE A 423 -19.58 10.61 4.55
N ASN A 424 -19.43 10.60 5.87
CA ASN A 424 -20.05 11.60 6.74
C ASN A 424 -19.61 13.03 6.39
N GLN A 425 -18.35 13.23 6.00
CA GLN A 425 -17.86 14.54 5.54
C GLN A 425 -18.44 14.95 4.19
N ILE A 426 -18.56 14.02 3.23
CA ILE A 426 -19.23 14.30 1.95
C ILE A 426 -20.68 14.72 2.19
N PHE A 427 -21.42 13.97 3.02
CA PHE A 427 -22.81 14.31 3.37
C PHE A 427 -22.93 15.66 4.09
N THR A 428 -22.03 15.92 5.04
CA THR A 428 -21.98 17.20 5.74
C THR A 428 -21.77 18.35 4.76
N LEU A 429 -20.84 18.23 3.81
CA LEU A 429 -20.62 19.24 2.78
C LEU A 429 -21.84 19.40 1.87
N LEU A 430 -22.47 18.31 1.44
CA LEU A 430 -23.69 18.37 0.62
C LEU A 430 -24.82 19.09 1.35
N ILE A 431 -25.04 18.80 2.64
CA ILE A 431 -26.08 19.48 3.43
C ILE A 431 -25.74 20.96 3.64
N THR A 432 -24.47 21.27 3.88
CA THR A 432 -23.99 22.64 4.15
C THR A 432 -24.05 23.52 2.91
N TYR A 433 -23.80 22.95 1.73
CA TYR A 433 -23.76 23.65 0.44
C TYR A 433 -24.80 23.05 -0.52
N PRO A 434 -26.07 23.49 -0.43
CA PRO A 434 -27.14 23.05 -1.34
C PRO A 434 -26.90 23.54 -2.79
N ASP A 435 -27.62 22.95 -3.75
CA ASP A 435 -27.35 23.17 -5.20
C ASP A 435 -27.49 24.63 -5.62
N ASP A 436 -28.44 25.35 -5.05
CA ASP A 436 -28.73 26.76 -5.28
C ASP A 436 -27.59 27.69 -4.84
N MET A 437 -26.76 27.27 -3.89
CA MET A 437 -25.57 28.03 -3.46
C MET A 437 -24.34 27.74 -4.32
N VAL A 438 -24.27 26.54 -4.92
CA VAL A 438 -23.11 26.10 -5.70
C VAL A 438 -23.22 26.50 -7.17
N ASN A 439 -24.45 26.44 -7.72
CA ASN A 439 -24.76 26.77 -9.11
C ASN A 439 -25.82 27.89 -9.18
N PRO A 440 -25.47 29.12 -8.77
CA PRO A 440 -26.42 30.25 -8.76
C PRO A 440 -26.83 30.74 -10.15
#